data_AF-B9J1Z5-F1
#
_entry.id   AF-B9J1Z5-F1
#
_cell.length_a   1.000
_cell.length_b   1.000
_cell.length_c   1.000
_cell.angle_alpha   90.00
_cell.angle_beta   90.00
_cell.angle_gamma   90.00
#
_symmetry.space_group_name_H-M   'P 1'
#
loop_
_entity.id
_entity.type
_entity.pdbx_description
1 polymer ?
#
loop_
_entity_poly.entity_id
_entity_poly.type
_entity_poly.pdbx_seq_one_letter_code
_entity_poly.pdbx_strand_id
1 'polypeptide(L)' 'MIAQRLTELEAAHRLLKENVNVQTLKEAVTDVLSNEKYKHGIRKLKDSFLDCGGSNEAITVITSLLNK' A
#
# COMPACT_ATOMS: atom_id res chain seq x y z
N MET A 1 10.79 -1.76 4.96
CA MET A 1 9.71 -1.75 5.98
C MET A 1 8.41 -1.30 5.31
N ILE A 2 7.34 -2.11 5.35
CA ILE A 2 6.08 -1.83 4.64
C ILE A 2 5.46 -0.48 5.06
N ALA A 3 5.44 -0.17 6.36
CA ALA A 3 4.85 1.07 6.88
C ALA A 3 5.48 2.34 6.27
N GLN A 4 6.82 2.38 6.15
CA GLN A 4 7.52 3.51 5.54
C GLN A 4 7.12 3.67 4.07
N ARG A 5 7.07 2.56 3.31
CA ARG A 5 6.69 2.61 1.90
C ARG A 5 5.25 3.06 1.71
N LEU A 6 4.33 2.66 2.59
CA LEU A 6 2.94 3.10 2.54
C LEU A 6 2.81 4.60 2.84
N THR A 7 3.66 5.16 3.70
CA THR A 7 3.71 6.62 3.92
C THR A 7 4.22 7.36 2.69
N GLU A 8 5.29 6.88 2.04
CA GLU A 8 5.82 7.45 0.80
C GLU A 8 4.83 7.43 -0.36
N LEU A 9 3.97 6.41 -0.40
CA LEU A 9 2.89 6.27 -1.39
C LEU A 9 1.62 7.05 -0.99
N GLU A 10 1.68 7.82 0.10
CA GLU A 10 0.53 8.53 0.67
C GLU A 10 -0.68 7.61 0.88
N ALA A 11 -0.46 6.33 1.20
CA ALA A 11 -1.49 5.30 1.30
C ALA A 11 -1.79 4.89 2.75
N ALA A 12 -1.00 5.36 3.73
CA ALA A 12 -1.24 5.12 5.15
C ALA A 12 -0.62 6.18 6.06
N HIS A 13 -1.22 6.35 7.24
CA HIS A 13 -0.62 7.06 8.37
C HIS A 13 0.27 6.08 9.17
N ARG A 14 1.55 6.42 9.33
CA ARG A 14 2.51 5.57 10.07
C ARG A 14 2.60 5.99 11.53
N LEU A 15 2.43 5.01 12.42
CA LEU A 15 2.73 5.15 13.85
C LEU A 15 4.06 4.45 14.18
N LEU A 16 4.86 5.10 15.03
CA LEU A 16 6.04 4.47 15.64
C LEU A 16 5.60 3.70 16.90
N LYS A 17 6.23 2.56 17.17
CA LYS A 17 5.82 1.63 18.23
C LYS A 17 5.79 2.31 19.60
N GLU A 18 6.82 3.11 19.87
CA GLU A 18 7.01 3.93 21.05
C GLU A 18 5.91 4.98 21.27
N ASN A 19 5.21 5.36 20.20
CA ASN A 19 4.16 6.39 20.23
C ASN A 19 2.75 5.78 20.22
N VAL A 20 2.60 4.45 20.25
CA VAL A 20 1.28 3.81 20.23
C VAL A 20 0.62 3.93 21.60
N ASN A 21 -0.47 4.70 21.67
CA ASN A 21 -1.35 4.81 22.81
C ASN A 21 -2.77 5.15 22.35
N VAL A 22 -3.73 5.20 23.29
CA VAL A 22 -5.14 5.43 22.97
C VAL A 22 -5.36 6.74 22.22
N GLN A 23 -4.64 7.80 22.58
CA GLN A 23 -4.79 9.12 21.97
C GLN A 23 -4.26 9.12 20.53
N THR A 24 -3.03 8.65 20.32
CA THR A 24 -2.40 8.64 19.00
C THR A 24 -3.12 7.71 18.02
N LEU A 25 -3.72 6.61 18.51
CA LEU A 25 -4.57 5.75 17.68
C LEU A 25 -5.84 6.46 17.20
N LYS A 26 -6.52 7.22 18.09
CA LYS A 26 -7.72 7.99 17.72
C LYS A 26 -7.40 9.07 16.70
N GLU A 27 -6.29 9.78 16.90
CA GLU A 27 -5.81 10.80 15.96
C GLU A 27 -5.47 10.21 14.60
N ALA A 28 -4.73 9.10 14.56
CA ALA A 28 -4.39 8.42 13.31
C ALA A 28 -5.62 7.94 12.55
N VAL A 29 -6.62 7.36 13.23
CA VAL A 29 -7.89 6.98 12.58
C VAL A 29 -8.61 8.19 12.01
N THR A 30 -8.66 9.29 12.76
CA THR A 30 -9.31 10.54 12.32
C THR A 30 -8.61 11.13 11.09
N ASP A 31 -7.27 11.17 11.08
CA ASP A 31 -6.47 11.63 9.94
C ASP A 31 -6.68 10.72 8.71
N VAL A 32 -6.63 9.40 8.88
CA VAL A 32 -6.87 8.46 7.76
C VAL A 32 -8.26 8.61 7.15
N LEU A 33 -9.29 8.87 7.97
CA LEU A 33 -10.67 9.04 7.48
C LEU A 33 -10.94 10.40 6.83
N SER A 34 -10.27 11.46 7.30
CA SER A 34 -10.52 12.83 6.84
C SER A 34 -9.59 13.29 5.71
N ASN A 35 -8.42 12.68 5.57
CA ASN A 35 -7.42 13.09 4.62
C ASN A 35 -7.53 12.30 3.31
N GLU A 36 -8.12 12.93 2.29
CA GLU A 36 -8.39 12.30 1.00
C GLU A 36 -7.13 11.77 0.28
N LYS A 37 -5.92 12.26 0.64
CA LYS A 37 -4.67 11.72 0.09
C LYS A 37 -4.54 10.22 0.36
N TYR A 38 -4.89 9.77 1.57
CA TYR A 38 -4.80 8.36 1.96
C TYR A 38 -5.76 7.49 1.17
N LYS A 39 -6.97 7.99 0.95
CA LYS A 39 -7.99 7.33 0.14
C LYS A 39 -7.60 7.24 -1.34
N HIS A 40 -6.94 8.27 -1.87
CA HIS A 40 -6.39 8.25 -3.22
C HIS A 40 -5.22 7.27 -3.35
N GLY A 41 -4.24 7.36 -2.44
CA GLY A 41 -3.06 6.51 -2.42
C GLY A 41 -3.42 5.03 -2.30
N ILE A 42 -4.32 4.68 -1.38
CA ILE A 42 -4.74 3.28 -1.20
C ILE A 42 -5.54 2.74 -2.40
N ARG A 43 -6.33 3.59 -3.08
CA ARG A 43 -7.05 3.19 -4.31
C ARG A 43 -6.08 2.90 -5.45
N LYS A 44 -5.14 3.81 -5.70
CA LYS A 44 -4.07 3.59 -6.69
C LYS A 44 -3.26 2.32 -6.41
N LEU A 45 -2.93 2.10 -5.13
CA LEU A 45 -2.23 0.88 -4.73
C LEU A 45 -3.09 -0.36 -5.03
N LYS A 46 -4.36 -0.37 -4.63
CA LYS A 46 -5.30 -1.46 -4.92
C LYS A 46 -5.43 -1.70 -6.44
N ASP A 47 -5.55 -0.66 -7.25
CA ASP A 47 -5.62 -0.79 -8.71
C ASP A 47 -4.33 -1.43 -9.25
N SER A 48 -3.14 -1.02 -8.78
CA SER A 48 -1.87 -1.64 -9.18
C SER A 48 -1.76 -3.13 -8.85
N PHE A 49 -2.39 -3.58 -7.76
CA PHE A 49 -2.45 -4.99 -7.40
C PHE A 49 -3.44 -5.78 -8.26
N LEU A 50 -4.53 -5.15 -8.72
CA LEU A 50 -5.47 -5.78 -9.65
C LEU A 50 -4.85 -5.91 -11.04
N ASP A 51 -4.07 -4.91 -11.46
CA ASP A 51 -3.50 -4.83 -12.80
C ASP A 51 -2.17 -5.59 -12.96
N CYS A 52 -1.60 -6.16 -11.88
CA CYS A 52 -0.27 -6.78 -11.92
C CYS A 52 -0.21 -8.14 -12.62
N GLY A 53 -1.35 -8.69 -13.07
CA GLY A 53 -1.44 -9.95 -13.84
C GLY A 53 -1.21 -11.24 -13.03
N GLY A 54 -0.66 -11.13 -11.82
CA GLY A 54 -0.50 -12.24 -10.89
C GLY A 54 0.39 -13.37 -11.41
N SER A 55 0.09 -14.61 -11.00
CA SER A 55 0.89 -15.78 -11.36
C SER A 55 0.85 -16.10 -12.86
N ASN A 56 -0.25 -15.81 -13.53
CA ASN A 56 -0.42 -16.10 -14.96
C ASN A 56 0.53 -15.25 -15.82
N GLU A 57 0.66 -13.96 -15.50
CA GLU A 57 1.63 -13.07 -16.14
C GLU A 57 3.06 -13.56 -15.89
N ALA A 58 3.37 -13.92 -14.64
CA ALA A 58 4.70 -14.44 -14.29
C ALA A 58 5.07 -15.70 -15.09
N ILE A 59 4.16 -16.67 -15.19
CA ILE A 59 4.37 -17.89 -15.99
C ILE A 59 4.57 -17.53 -17.47
N THR A 60 3.74 -16.65 -18.02
CA THR A 60 3.81 -16.22 -19.42
C THR A 60 5.18 -15.60 -19.75
N VAL A 61 5.68 -14.72 -18.89
CA VAL A 61 7.00 -14.10 -19.04
C VAL A 61 8.12 -15.14 -18.97
N ILE A 62 8.06 -16.07 -17.99
CA ILE A 62 9.06 -17.14 -17.85
C ILE A 62 9.10 -18.03 -19.10
N THR A 63 7.95 -18.49 -19.59
CA THR A 63 7.86 -19.33 -20.78
C THR A 63 8.38 -18.61 -22.03
N SER A 64 8.07 -17.31 -22.19
CA SER A 64 8.57 -16.49 -23.29
C SER A 64 10.10 -16.36 -23.27
N LEU A 65 10.70 -16.25 -22.08
CA LEU A 65 12.16 -16.16 -21.93
C LEU A 65 12.89 -17.49 -22.22
N LEU A 66 12.28 -18.63 -21.89
CA LEU A 66 12.87 -19.96 -22.11
C LEU A 66 12.76 -20.45 -23.55
N ASN A 67 11.82 -19.92 -24.33
CA ASN A 67 11.60 -20.27 -25.74
C ASN A 67 12.31 -19.33 -26.72
N LYS A 68 13.13 -18.40 -26.21
CA LYS A 68 14.07 -17.57 -26.99
C LYS A 68 15.45 -18.21 -27.02
#